data_AF-A0A416PC67-F1
#
_entry.id   AF-A0A416PC67-F1
#
_cell.length_a   1.000
_cell.length_b   1.000
_cell.length_c   1.000
_cell.angle_alpha   90.00
_cell.angle_beta   90.00
_cell.angle_gamma   90.00
#
_symmetry.space_group_name_H-M   'P 1'
#
loop_
_entity.id
_entity.type
_entity.pdbx_description
1 polymer ?
#
loop_
_entity_poly.entity_id
_entity_poly.type
_entity_poly.pdbx_seq_one_letter_code
_entity_poly.pdbx_strand_id
1 'polypeptide(L)'
;MVLFSGTPCQVSAVKSFCEKKANCDNLFLLEILCYGVPSPMIFQNHLKQIELNYKDAVCNYLFRDESGGWGQYYIHSADLKNGMHLYNETLFQDLEKLYRSHYNVRQSCFECRYIGRKRCADITIGDCWGVHEITKEFDSKDGVSLVLINTSFGREVWNSICNDVNSLEIEYNVLEKSNGVLVHGPEKPNDYEEFWKWFQKRGYLETLIRFTPYGGIRYSIYHKICNMKNRLRKKWYNEDRKSG
;
A
#
# COMPACT_ATOMS: atom_id res chain seq x y z
N MET A 1 4.66 -23.79 19.32
CA MET A 1 4.89 -22.55 18.55
C MET A 1 3.56 -21.90 18.20
N VAL A 2 3.45 -20.59 18.36
CA VAL A 2 2.31 -19.76 17.94
C VAL A 2 2.84 -18.74 16.94
N LEU A 3 2.31 -18.73 15.72
CA LEU A 3 2.63 -17.73 14.70
C LEU A 3 1.64 -16.57 14.79
N PHE A 4 2.17 -15.34 14.84
CA PHE A 4 1.40 -14.13 14.57
C PHE A 4 1.91 -13.45 13.30
N SER A 5 1.00 -13.15 12.37
CA SER A 5 1.31 -12.43 11.14
C SER A 5 0.49 -11.15 11.01
N GLY A 6 1.10 -10.09 10.50
CA GLY A 6 0.42 -8.83 10.23
C GLY A 6 1.32 -7.77 9.63
N THR A 7 0.82 -6.54 9.61
CA THR A 7 1.66 -5.37 9.29
C THR A 7 2.63 -5.08 10.44
N PRO A 8 3.75 -4.38 10.21
CA PRO A 8 4.76 -4.16 11.23
C PRO A 8 4.22 -3.47 12.50
N CYS A 9 3.27 -2.54 12.35
CA CYS A 9 2.65 -1.89 13.51
C CYS A 9 1.75 -2.84 14.33
N GLN A 10 1.09 -3.80 13.69
CA GLN A 10 0.31 -4.85 14.37
C GLN A 10 1.23 -5.85 15.08
N VAL A 11 2.28 -6.30 14.40
CA VAL A 11 3.30 -7.20 14.96
C VAL A 11 3.97 -6.56 16.18
N SER A 12 4.38 -5.30 16.06
CA SER A 12 4.95 -4.59 17.20
C SER A 12 3.97 -4.44 18.37
N ALA A 13 2.68 -4.23 18.11
CA ALA A 13 1.68 -4.13 19.18
C ALA A 13 1.52 -5.46 19.93
N VAL A 14 1.44 -6.58 19.20
CA VAL A 14 1.37 -7.92 19.80
C VAL A 14 2.65 -8.23 20.58
N LYS A 15 3.82 -8.01 19.98
CA LYS A 15 5.11 -8.19 20.65
C LYS A 15 5.18 -7.45 21.97
N SER A 16 4.92 -6.14 21.97
CA SER A 16 4.96 -5.31 23.16
C SER A 16 3.89 -5.67 24.21
N PHE A 17 2.75 -6.20 23.79
CA PHE A 17 1.74 -6.71 24.72
C PHE A 17 2.20 -8.00 25.40
N CYS A 18 2.68 -8.98 24.61
CA CYS A 18 3.12 -10.27 25.10
C CYS A 18 4.34 -10.12 26.02
N GLU A 19 5.34 -9.33 25.66
CA GLU A 19 6.52 -9.05 26.50
C GLU A 19 6.16 -8.51 27.90
N LYS A 20 4.99 -7.87 28.04
CA LYS A 20 4.49 -7.33 29.32
C LYS A 20 3.60 -8.29 30.10
N LYS A 21 3.01 -9.30 29.46
CA LYS A 21 1.85 -10.03 29.99
C LYS A 21 1.94 -11.55 29.88
N ALA A 22 2.85 -12.09 29.09
CA ALA A 22 2.93 -13.52 28.79
C ALA A 22 4.37 -13.98 28.52
N ASN A 23 4.58 -15.30 28.59
CA ASN A 23 5.80 -15.88 28.06
C ASN A 23 5.75 -15.84 26.52
N CYS A 24 6.81 -15.32 25.89
CA CYS A 24 6.96 -15.16 24.45
C CYS A 24 7.89 -16.20 23.80
N ASP A 25 8.46 -17.14 24.55
CA ASP A 25 9.46 -18.09 24.03
C ASP A 25 8.98 -18.88 22.80
N ASN A 26 7.67 -19.10 22.69
CA ASN A 26 7.04 -19.84 21.59
C ASN A 26 6.32 -18.95 20.57
N LEU A 27 6.42 -17.63 20.69
CA LEU A 27 5.76 -16.66 19.79
C LEU A 27 6.69 -16.33 18.62
N PHE A 28 6.32 -16.80 17.43
CA PHE A 28 7.01 -16.48 16.20
C PHE A 28 6.28 -15.33 15.49
N LEU A 29 7.01 -14.28 15.17
CA LEU A 29 6.45 -13.06 14.57
C LEU A 29 6.84 -12.98 13.10
N LEU A 30 5.85 -12.84 12.23
CA LEU A 30 6.03 -12.60 10.81
C LEU A 30 5.37 -11.28 10.42
N GLU A 31 6.08 -10.40 9.71
CA GLU A 31 5.47 -9.17 9.19
C GLU A 31 5.51 -9.13 7.66
N ILE A 32 4.50 -8.49 7.07
CA ILE A 32 4.52 -8.14 5.65
C ILE A 32 5.09 -6.74 5.46
N LEU A 33 5.79 -6.50 4.36
CA LEU A 33 6.13 -5.14 3.95
C LEU A 33 4.86 -4.31 3.78
N CYS A 34 4.81 -3.18 4.45
CA CYS A 34 3.63 -2.32 4.50
C CYS A 34 4.01 -0.87 4.19
N TYR A 35 3.55 -0.37 3.06
CA TYR A 35 3.80 1.02 2.65
C TYR A 35 2.79 2.00 3.26
N GLY A 36 1.59 1.55 3.58
CA GLY A 36 0.54 2.37 4.16
C GLY A 36 -0.81 1.68 4.01
N VAL A 37 -1.72 1.94 4.93
CA VAL A 37 -3.04 1.30 4.90
C VAL A 37 -4.08 2.35 4.52
N PRO A 38 -4.93 2.12 3.50
CA PRO A 38 -5.99 3.04 3.16
C PRO A 38 -7.09 3.05 4.23
N SER A 39 -7.95 4.07 4.17
CA SER A 39 -9.11 4.18 5.05
C SER A 39 -10.16 3.12 4.69
N PRO A 40 -10.58 2.28 5.65
CA PRO A 40 -11.62 1.28 5.40
C PRO A 40 -12.96 1.93 5.05
N MET A 41 -13.20 3.17 5.52
CA MET A 41 -14.41 3.92 5.18
C MET A 41 -14.46 4.30 3.70
N ILE A 42 -13.33 4.66 3.09
CA ILE A 42 -13.26 4.93 1.64
C ILE A 42 -13.59 3.67 0.85
N PHE A 43 -13.01 2.53 1.25
CA PHE A 43 -13.29 1.25 0.58
C PHE A 43 -14.74 0.80 0.75
N GLN A 44 -15.34 0.97 1.93
CA GLN A 44 -16.77 0.68 2.12
C GLN A 44 -17.67 1.54 1.22
N ASN A 45 -17.34 2.82 1.03
CA ASN A 45 -18.09 3.67 0.10
C ASN A 45 -17.85 3.29 -1.38
N HIS A 46 -16.65 2.82 -1.70
CA HIS A 46 -16.34 2.26 -3.02
C HIS A 46 -17.24 1.07 -3.34
N LEU A 47 -17.31 0.08 -2.43
CA LEU A 47 -18.21 -1.07 -2.58
C LEU A 47 -19.66 -0.62 -2.75
N LYS A 48 -20.16 0.27 -1.89
CA LYS A 48 -21.52 0.82 -2.02
C LYS A 48 -21.76 1.50 -3.37
N GLN A 49 -20.77 2.22 -3.91
CA GLN A 49 -20.89 2.87 -5.20
C GLN A 49 -20.99 1.84 -6.35
N ILE A 50 -20.24 0.74 -6.27
CA ILE A 50 -20.38 -0.39 -7.20
C ILE A 50 -21.79 -0.96 -7.11
N GLU A 51 -22.26 -1.26 -5.90
CA GLU A 51 -23.58 -1.84 -5.67
C GLU A 51 -24.71 -0.95 -6.18
N LEU A 52 -24.58 0.37 -6.04
CA LEU A 52 -25.55 1.33 -6.59
C LEU A 52 -25.53 1.37 -8.12
N ASN A 53 -24.34 1.33 -8.74
CA ASN A 53 -24.21 1.38 -10.20
C ASN A 53 -24.83 0.15 -10.87
N TYR A 54 -24.63 -1.03 -10.26
CA TYR A 54 -25.07 -2.30 -10.82
C TYR A 54 -26.37 -2.85 -10.22
N LYS A 55 -26.88 -2.21 -9.16
CA LYS A 55 -28.08 -2.61 -8.43
C LYS A 55 -28.01 -4.05 -7.91
N ASP A 56 -26.82 -4.46 -7.48
CA ASP A 56 -26.56 -5.79 -6.92
C ASP A 56 -25.42 -5.74 -5.91
N ALA A 57 -25.37 -6.70 -4.98
CA ALA A 57 -24.37 -6.74 -3.91
C ALA A 57 -23.02 -7.26 -4.40
N VAL A 58 -21.93 -6.66 -3.92
CA VAL A 58 -20.57 -7.20 -4.13
C VAL A 58 -20.35 -8.36 -3.17
N CYS A 59 -19.97 -9.53 -3.67
CA CYS A 59 -19.67 -10.69 -2.85
C CYS A 59 -18.17 -11.01 -2.76
N ASN A 60 -17.38 -10.55 -3.73
CA ASN A 60 -15.93 -10.69 -3.73
C ASN A 60 -15.28 -9.44 -4.35
N TYR A 61 -14.08 -9.09 -3.88
CA TYR A 61 -13.30 -7.98 -4.43
C TYR A 61 -11.81 -8.30 -4.36
N LEU A 62 -11.12 -8.18 -5.49
CA LEU A 62 -9.69 -8.33 -5.59
C LEU A 62 -9.06 -6.98 -5.91
N PHE A 63 -8.17 -6.52 -5.03
CA PHE A 63 -7.30 -5.36 -5.30
C PHE A 63 -6.20 -5.68 -6.32
N ARG A 64 -5.97 -6.97 -6.56
CA ARG A 64 -5.05 -7.47 -7.57
C ARG A 64 -5.66 -8.73 -8.18
N ASP A 65 -6.24 -8.58 -9.36
CA ASP A 65 -6.65 -9.69 -10.19
C ASP A 65 -5.48 -10.10 -11.08
N GLU A 66 -4.90 -11.26 -10.76
CA GLU A 66 -3.72 -11.81 -11.45
C GLU A 66 -4.09 -12.81 -12.55
N SER A 67 -5.37 -12.86 -12.98
CA SER A 67 -5.80 -13.73 -14.09
C SER A 67 -5.01 -13.50 -15.38
N GLY A 68 -4.47 -12.29 -15.58
CA GLY A 68 -3.57 -11.93 -16.68
C GLY A 68 -2.06 -12.02 -16.37
N GLY A 69 -1.68 -12.56 -15.20
CA GLY A 69 -0.31 -12.70 -14.69
C GLY A 69 0.10 -11.59 -13.71
N TRP A 70 1.15 -11.84 -12.91
CA TRP A 70 1.61 -10.94 -11.84
C TRP A 70 2.07 -9.56 -12.34
N GLY A 71 2.53 -9.49 -13.61
CA GLY A 71 2.95 -8.25 -14.27
C GLY A 71 1.81 -7.29 -14.63
N GLN A 72 0.53 -7.69 -14.45
CA GLN A 72 -0.62 -6.82 -14.63
C GLN A 72 -0.77 -5.91 -13.40
N TYR A 73 -0.18 -4.72 -13.50
CA TYR A 73 -0.16 -3.78 -12.40
C TYR A 73 -1.57 -3.21 -12.11
N TYR A 74 -2.01 -3.37 -10.86
CA TYR A 74 -3.17 -2.70 -10.27
C TYR A 74 -4.50 -2.95 -11.01
N ILE A 75 -4.66 -4.15 -11.55
CA ILE A 75 -5.95 -4.62 -12.04
C ILE A 75 -6.78 -5.03 -10.84
N HIS A 76 -7.96 -4.44 -10.71
CA HIS A 76 -8.92 -4.80 -9.69
C HIS A 76 -10.10 -5.52 -10.35
N SER A 77 -10.75 -6.39 -9.60
CA SER A 77 -11.99 -7.02 -10.02
C SER A 77 -12.96 -7.19 -8.86
N ALA A 78 -14.23 -7.39 -9.21
CA ALA A 78 -15.27 -7.66 -8.23
C ALA A 78 -16.31 -8.62 -8.81
N ASP A 79 -16.80 -9.53 -7.98
CA ASP A 79 -17.91 -10.41 -8.33
C ASP A 79 -19.19 -9.93 -7.64
N LEU A 80 -20.28 -9.92 -8.38
CA LEU A 80 -21.61 -9.59 -7.88
C LEU A 80 -22.42 -10.86 -7.61
N LYS A 81 -23.44 -10.77 -6.74
CA LYS A 81 -24.28 -11.92 -6.36
C LYS A 81 -25.03 -12.55 -7.52
N ASN A 82 -25.37 -11.80 -8.56
CA ASN A 82 -26.00 -12.30 -9.78
C ASN A 82 -25.05 -13.08 -10.70
N GLY A 83 -23.77 -13.23 -10.33
CA GLY A 83 -22.75 -13.94 -11.11
C GLY A 83 -22.00 -13.06 -12.11
N MET A 84 -22.26 -11.76 -12.15
CA MET A 84 -21.52 -10.84 -13.00
C MET A 84 -20.12 -10.56 -12.45
N HIS A 85 -19.13 -10.68 -13.33
CA HIS A 85 -17.73 -10.36 -13.04
C HIS A 85 -17.38 -8.99 -13.62
N LEU A 86 -16.95 -8.08 -12.75
CA LEU A 86 -16.48 -6.74 -13.10
C LEU A 86 -14.97 -6.73 -13.16
N TYR A 87 -14.41 -6.32 -14.29
CA TYR A 87 -12.97 -6.37 -14.52
C TYR A 87 -12.42 -4.99 -14.88
N ASN A 88 -11.51 -4.49 -14.04
CA ASN A 88 -10.75 -3.27 -14.27
C ASN A 88 -11.58 -2.00 -14.58
N GLU A 89 -12.73 -1.85 -13.94
CA GLU A 89 -13.63 -0.72 -14.14
C GLU A 89 -12.96 0.63 -13.83
N THR A 90 -13.44 1.71 -14.46
CA THR A 90 -12.92 3.08 -14.23
C THR A 90 -12.96 3.45 -12.74
N LEU A 91 -14.05 3.08 -12.06
CA LEU A 91 -14.21 3.33 -10.63
C LEU A 91 -13.12 2.66 -9.79
N PHE A 92 -12.66 1.46 -10.19
CA PHE A 92 -11.60 0.74 -9.49
C PHE A 92 -10.26 1.45 -9.68
N GLN A 93 -9.98 1.86 -10.91
CA GLN A 93 -8.78 2.63 -11.24
C GLN A 93 -8.71 3.97 -10.52
N ASP A 94 -9.86 4.62 -10.26
CA ASP A 94 -9.86 5.85 -9.46
C ASP A 94 -9.69 5.61 -7.95
N LEU A 95 -10.13 4.46 -7.41
CA LEU A 95 -9.75 4.04 -6.05
C LEU A 95 -8.23 3.82 -5.95
N GLU A 96 -7.64 3.14 -6.92
CA GLU A 96 -6.20 2.91 -6.97
C GLU A 96 -5.43 4.22 -7.06
N LYS A 97 -5.87 5.16 -7.91
CA LYS A 97 -5.25 6.50 -8.00
C LYS A 97 -5.29 7.24 -6.66
N LEU A 98 -6.38 7.14 -5.89
CA LEU A 98 -6.44 7.73 -4.55
C LEU A 98 -5.41 7.13 -3.60
N TYR A 99 -5.14 5.83 -3.72
CA TYR A 99 -4.12 5.16 -2.91
C TYR A 99 -2.71 5.57 -3.33
N ARG A 100 -2.41 5.57 -4.63
CA ARG A 100 -1.11 5.98 -5.17
C ARG A 100 -0.79 7.46 -4.96
N SER A 101 -1.80 8.31 -4.87
CA SER A 101 -1.63 9.71 -4.50
C SER A 101 -1.66 9.92 -2.99
N HIS A 102 -1.74 8.85 -2.20
CA HIS A 102 -1.79 8.82 -0.74
C HIS A 102 -2.94 9.61 -0.07
N TYR A 103 -3.97 10.02 -0.81
CA TYR A 103 -5.08 10.78 -0.22
C TYR A 103 -5.90 9.94 0.76
N ASN A 104 -6.11 8.67 0.43
CA ASN A 104 -6.90 7.77 1.26
C ASN A 104 -6.06 6.99 2.30
N VAL A 105 -4.73 7.18 2.33
CA VAL A 105 -3.82 6.55 3.31
C VAL A 105 -4.07 7.14 4.71
N ARG A 106 -4.05 6.32 5.77
CA ARG A 106 -4.28 6.77 7.15
C ARG A 106 -3.23 7.79 7.59
N GLN A 107 -3.67 8.79 8.37
CA GLN A 107 -2.81 9.85 8.92
C GLN A 107 -1.57 9.30 9.66
N SER A 108 -1.73 8.23 10.45
CA SER A 108 -0.63 7.60 11.19
C SER A 108 0.44 6.95 10.30
N CYS A 109 0.12 6.64 9.04
CA CYS A 109 1.06 6.02 8.11
C CYS A 109 2.11 7.02 7.60
N PHE A 110 1.79 8.32 7.55
CA PHE A 110 2.77 9.37 7.18
C PHE A 110 3.86 9.57 8.22
N GLU A 111 3.62 9.12 9.45
CA GLU A 111 4.55 9.21 10.59
C GLU A 111 4.93 7.81 11.10
N CYS A 112 4.79 6.79 10.26
CA CYS A 112 5.01 5.40 10.65
C CYS A 112 6.49 5.13 10.95
N ARG A 113 6.76 4.69 12.18
CA ARG A 113 8.12 4.38 12.66
C ARG A 113 8.64 3.00 12.27
N TYR A 114 7.83 2.21 11.56
CA TYR A 114 8.16 0.86 11.10
C TYR A 114 8.52 0.79 9.62
N ILE A 115 8.61 1.94 8.97
CA ILE A 115 9.12 2.07 7.61
C ILE A 115 10.65 2.17 7.68
N GLY A 116 11.33 1.64 6.66
CA GLY A 116 12.78 1.60 6.62
C GLY A 116 13.37 0.23 7.00
N ARG A 117 14.68 0.18 7.21
CA ARG A 117 15.44 -1.06 7.44
C ARG A 117 15.13 -1.78 8.75
N LYS A 118 14.74 -1.07 9.80
CA LYS A 118 14.51 -1.65 11.12
C LYS A 118 13.22 -2.48 11.12
N ARG A 119 13.34 -3.78 11.38
CA ARG A 119 12.22 -4.74 11.46
C ARG A 119 11.86 -5.08 12.90
N CYS A 120 10.61 -5.46 13.14
CA CYS A 120 10.14 -5.82 14.49
C CYS A 120 9.72 -7.29 14.64
N ALA A 121 9.50 -7.98 13.52
CA ALA A 121 9.25 -9.42 13.42
C ALA A 121 10.54 -10.26 13.34
N ASP A 122 10.41 -11.58 13.50
CA ASP A 122 11.48 -12.56 13.29
C ASP A 122 11.81 -12.74 11.79
N ILE A 123 10.76 -12.76 10.96
CA ILE A 123 10.86 -12.73 9.50
C ILE A 123 9.97 -11.62 8.94
N THR A 124 10.46 -10.93 7.90
CA THR A 124 9.66 -10.02 7.07
C THR A 124 9.54 -10.59 5.67
N ILE A 125 8.34 -10.57 5.08
CA ILE A 125 8.12 -10.96 3.69
C ILE A 125 7.48 -9.82 2.89
N GLY A 126 7.66 -9.82 1.59
CA GLY A 126 6.96 -8.89 0.70
C GLY A 126 7.22 -9.20 -0.76
N ASP A 127 6.61 -8.43 -1.65
CA ASP A 127 6.88 -8.53 -3.08
C ASP A 127 8.34 -8.12 -3.36
N CYS A 128 9.07 -8.91 -4.15
CA CYS A 128 10.40 -8.56 -4.64
C CYS A 128 10.25 -7.68 -5.89
N TRP A 129 9.89 -6.41 -5.68
CA TRP A 129 9.78 -5.47 -6.79
C TRP A 129 11.10 -5.35 -7.54
N GLY A 130 11.05 -5.35 -8.88
CA GLY A 130 12.22 -5.21 -9.73
C GLY A 130 13.15 -6.44 -9.79
N VAL A 131 12.65 -7.65 -9.48
CA VAL A 131 13.46 -8.88 -9.50
C VAL A 131 14.23 -9.11 -10.81
N HIS A 132 13.68 -8.72 -11.96
CA HIS A 132 14.34 -8.80 -13.27
C HIS A 132 15.65 -7.99 -13.37
N GLU A 133 15.78 -6.91 -12.59
CA GLU A 133 17.01 -6.12 -12.48
C GLU A 133 18.02 -6.73 -11.49
N ILE A 134 17.56 -7.63 -10.62
CA ILE A 134 18.37 -8.30 -9.59
C ILE A 134 18.96 -9.59 -10.15
N THR A 135 18.11 -10.46 -10.70
CA THR A 135 18.52 -11.74 -11.28
C THR A 135 17.49 -12.23 -12.30
N LYS A 136 17.98 -12.74 -13.44
CA LYS A 136 17.13 -13.37 -14.46
C LYS A 136 16.62 -14.75 -14.05
N GLU A 137 17.30 -15.41 -13.12
CA GLU A 137 16.95 -16.75 -12.65
C GLU A 137 15.60 -16.77 -11.93
N PHE A 138 15.26 -15.68 -11.24
CA PHE A 138 14.03 -15.49 -10.49
C PHE A 138 13.03 -14.57 -11.20
N ASP A 139 13.21 -14.27 -12.49
CA ASP A 139 12.24 -13.48 -13.24
C ASP A 139 11.01 -14.32 -13.60
N SER A 140 10.10 -14.45 -12.63
CA SER A 140 8.90 -15.29 -12.72
C SER A 140 7.64 -14.46 -12.99
N LYS A 141 6.81 -14.95 -13.92
CA LYS A 141 5.47 -14.40 -14.21
C LYS A 141 4.47 -14.55 -13.05
N ASP A 142 4.77 -15.43 -12.10
CA ASP A 142 3.94 -15.73 -10.93
C ASP A 142 4.36 -14.88 -9.71
N GLY A 143 5.35 -14.00 -9.89
CA GLY A 143 5.91 -13.15 -8.84
C GLY A 143 7.00 -13.84 -8.04
N VAL A 144 7.78 -13.03 -7.32
CA VAL A 144 8.82 -13.49 -6.38
C VAL A 144 8.70 -12.70 -5.10
N SER A 145 8.75 -13.39 -3.97
CA SER A 145 8.78 -12.76 -2.66
C SER A 145 10.23 -12.49 -2.23
N LEU A 146 10.45 -11.35 -1.60
CA LEU A 146 11.64 -11.14 -0.77
C LEU A 146 11.37 -11.67 0.64
N VAL A 147 12.43 -12.13 1.30
CA VAL A 147 12.42 -12.60 2.69
C VAL A 147 13.58 -11.92 3.42
N LEU A 148 13.27 -11.25 4.53
CA LEU A 148 14.28 -10.70 5.44
C LEU A 148 14.26 -11.52 6.73
N ILE A 149 15.42 -12.00 7.13
CA ILE A 149 15.61 -12.79 8.35
C ILE A 149 16.20 -11.85 9.41
N ASN A 150 15.40 -11.52 10.44
CA ASN A 150 15.68 -10.39 11.32
C ASN A 150 16.22 -10.79 12.70
N THR A 151 15.93 -12.03 13.14
CA THR A 151 16.32 -12.55 14.46
C THR A 151 16.94 -13.93 14.34
N SER A 152 17.57 -14.41 15.42
CA SER A 152 18.06 -15.78 15.52
C SER A 152 16.93 -16.81 15.40
N PHE A 153 15.76 -16.53 15.99
CA PHE A 153 14.60 -17.41 15.86
C PHE A 153 14.07 -17.44 14.41
N GLY A 154 14.04 -16.28 13.74
CA GLY A 154 13.78 -16.20 12.29
C GLY A 154 14.75 -17.05 11.47
N ARG A 155 16.03 -17.05 11.83
CA ARG A 155 17.05 -17.86 11.15
C ARG A 155 16.87 -19.35 11.40
N GLU A 156 16.54 -19.75 12.62
CA GLU A 156 16.23 -21.15 12.95
C GLU A 156 15.06 -21.67 12.10
N VAL A 157 13.96 -20.91 12.05
CA VAL A 157 12.80 -21.26 11.23
C VAL A 157 13.16 -21.29 9.75
N TRP A 158 13.88 -20.29 9.23
CA TRP A 158 14.30 -20.27 7.83
C TRP A 158 15.15 -21.50 7.47
N ASN A 159 16.13 -21.86 8.28
CA ASN A 159 16.99 -23.03 8.04
C ASN A 159 16.20 -24.34 8.00
N SER A 160 15.05 -24.40 8.68
CA SER A 160 14.18 -25.59 8.65
C SER A 160 13.37 -25.72 7.36
N ILE A 161 13.17 -24.63 6.61
CA ILE A 161 12.32 -24.60 5.40
C ILE A 161 13.07 -24.23 4.12
N CYS A 162 14.31 -23.72 4.21
CA CYS A 162 15.02 -23.14 3.06
C CYS A 162 15.29 -24.15 1.93
N ASN A 163 15.32 -25.45 2.24
CA ASN A 163 15.48 -26.52 1.25
C ASN A 163 14.18 -26.87 0.53
N ASP A 164 13.03 -26.44 1.05
CA ASP A 164 11.70 -26.68 0.47
C ASP A 164 11.26 -25.52 -0.44
N VAL A 165 12.08 -24.47 -0.55
CA VAL A 165 11.82 -23.29 -1.38
C VAL A 165 12.98 -23.03 -2.32
N ASN A 166 12.70 -22.59 -3.55
CA ASN A 166 13.73 -22.04 -4.40
C ASN A 166 14.09 -20.64 -3.88
N SER A 167 15.33 -20.43 -3.43
CA SER A 167 15.77 -19.17 -2.84
C SER A 167 17.17 -18.78 -3.30
N LEU A 168 17.39 -17.47 -3.40
CA LEU A 168 18.68 -16.87 -3.73
C LEU A 168 19.00 -15.80 -2.69
N GLU A 169 20.14 -15.96 -2.01
CA GLU A 169 20.63 -14.94 -1.08
C GLU A 169 21.21 -13.74 -1.86
N ILE A 170 20.78 -12.54 -1.50
CA ILE A 170 21.18 -11.29 -2.13
C ILE A 170 21.51 -10.22 -1.09
N GLU A 171 22.31 -9.25 -1.48
CA GLU A 171 22.64 -8.10 -0.64
C GLU A 171 21.42 -7.20 -0.42
N TYR A 172 21.22 -6.75 0.82
CA TYR A 172 20.05 -5.94 1.20
C TYR A 172 19.93 -4.63 0.40
N ASN A 173 21.06 -3.99 0.08
CA ASN A 173 21.09 -2.74 -0.68
C ASN A 173 20.59 -2.89 -2.13
N VAL A 174 20.55 -4.11 -2.66
CA VAL A 174 19.98 -4.39 -3.98
C VAL A 174 18.45 -4.30 -3.92
N LEU A 175 17.84 -4.81 -2.85
CA LEU A 175 16.39 -4.76 -2.63
C LEU A 175 15.88 -3.32 -2.48
N GLU A 176 16.63 -2.45 -1.79
CA GLU A 176 16.24 -1.06 -1.52
C GLU A 176 16.02 -0.22 -2.79
N LYS A 177 16.67 -0.58 -3.90
CA LYS A 177 16.55 0.15 -5.18
C LYS A 177 15.14 0.11 -5.76
N SER A 178 14.43 -1.00 -5.53
CA SER A 178 13.11 -1.27 -6.14
C SER A 178 12.00 -1.40 -5.11
N ASN A 179 12.33 -1.53 -3.83
CA ASN A 179 11.37 -1.68 -2.73
C ASN A 179 11.38 -0.44 -1.84
N GLY A 180 10.70 0.63 -2.28
CA GLY A 180 10.73 1.94 -1.61
C GLY A 180 10.33 1.92 -0.12
N VAL A 181 9.47 0.98 0.30
CA VAL A 181 9.08 0.76 1.71
C VAL A 181 10.27 0.40 2.63
N LEU A 182 11.37 -0.11 2.06
CA LEU A 182 12.62 -0.37 2.80
C LEU A 182 13.39 0.92 3.11
N VAL A 183 13.02 2.06 2.48
CA VAL A 183 13.77 3.31 2.49
C VAL A 183 12.92 4.49 3.00
N HIS A 184 11.72 4.67 2.46
CA HIS A 184 10.87 5.82 2.75
C HIS A 184 9.39 5.45 2.81
N GLY A 185 8.60 6.33 3.43
CA GLY A 185 7.16 6.15 3.58
C GLY A 185 6.34 6.90 2.54
N PRO A 186 5.00 6.83 2.66
CA PRO A 186 4.11 7.60 1.83
C PRO A 186 4.27 9.09 2.20
N GLU A 187 4.30 9.94 1.20
CA GLU A 187 4.32 11.39 1.40
C GLU A 187 2.89 11.92 1.58
N LYS A 188 2.66 12.73 2.62
CA LYS A 188 1.36 13.35 2.87
C LYS A 188 1.05 14.42 1.81
N PRO A 189 -0.08 14.32 1.08
CA PRO A 189 -0.47 15.35 0.13
C PRO A 189 -0.68 16.72 0.79
N ASN A 190 -0.31 17.80 0.09
CA ASN A 190 -0.41 19.15 0.62
C ASN A 190 -1.85 19.57 0.99
N ASP A 191 -2.83 19.07 0.23
CA ASP A 191 -4.27 19.29 0.40
C ASP A 191 -4.98 18.09 1.03
N TYR A 192 -4.26 17.20 1.74
CA TYR A 192 -4.82 16.03 2.42
C TYR A 192 -5.98 16.40 3.39
N GLU A 193 -5.82 17.48 4.18
CA GLU A 193 -6.89 17.93 5.08
C GLU A 193 -8.13 18.42 4.31
N GLU A 194 -7.93 19.02 3.14
CA GLU A 194 -9.02 19.47 2.28
C GLU A 194 -9.75 18.27 1.65
N PHE A 195 -9.01 17.24 1.23
CA PHE A 195 -9.57 15.98 0.76
C PHE A 195 -10.54 15.38 1.78
N TRP A 196 -10.12 15.26 3.05
CA TRP A 196 -10.96 14.67 4.10
C TRP A 196 -12.16 15.55 4.47
N LYS A 197 -11.98 16.88 4.53
CA LYS A 197 -13.10 17.82 4.72
C LYS A 197 -14.12 17.73 3.57
N TRP A 198 -13.65 17.60 2.34
CA TRP A 198 -14.50 17.43 1.17
C TRP A 198 -15.26 16.11 1.22
N PHE A 199 -14.56 15.01 1.51
CA PHE A 199 -15.18 13.69 1.64
C PHE A 199 -16.27 13.66 2.72
N GLN A 200 -16.01 14.22 3.91
CA GLN A 200 -17.02 14.27 4.97
C GLN A 200 -18.23 15.12 4.58
N LYS A 201 -18.04 16.21 3.82
CA LYS A 201 -19.12 17.13 3.45
C LYS A 201 -19.91 16.69 2.22
N ARG A 202 -19.26 16.05 1.25
CA ARG A 202 -19.81 15.79 -0.09
C ARG A 202 -19.95 14.31 -0.43
N GLY A 203 -19.33 13.42 0.35
CA GLY A 203 -19.37 11.97 0.12
C GLY A 203 -18.36 11.49 -0.93
N TYR A 204 -18.38 10.18 -1.18
CA TYR A 204 -17.37 9.47 -1.96
C TYR A 204 -17.34 9.87 -3.44
N LEU A 205 -18.49 9.89 -4.12
CA LEU A 205 -18.56 10.16 -5.55
C LEU A 205 -18.05 11.57 -5.91
N GLU A 206 -18.48 12.59 -5.15
CA GLU A 206 -18.01 13.96 -5.32
C GLU A 206 -16.51 14.12 -4.99
N THR A 207 -15.98 13.29 -4.09
CA THR A 207 -14.53 13.22 -3.84
C THR A 207 -13.79 12.65 -5.04
N LEU A 208 -14.27 11.56 -5.65
CA LEU A 208 -13.66 11.02 -6.86
C LEU A 208 -13.67 12.04 -8.01
N ILE A 209 -14.80 12.70 -8.25
CA ILE A 209 -14.94 13.73 -9.29
C ILE A 209 -13.90 14.85 -9.10
N ARG A 210 -13.60 15.22 -7.84
CA ARG A 210 -12.69 16.33 -7.55
C ARG A 210 -11.21 15.92 -7.58
N PHE A 211 -10.88 14.77 -7.01
CA PHE A 211 -9.49 14.38 -6.70
C PHE A 211 -8.94 13.29 -7.62
N THR A 212 -9.72 12.80 -8.58
CA THR A 212 -9.29 11.76 -9.53
C THR A 212 -9.78 12.07 -10.96
N PRO A 213 -9.18 11.44 -11.99
CA PRO A 213 -9.65 11.53 -13.37
C PRO A 213 -11.13 11.16 -13.59
N TYR A 214 -11.80 10.52 -12.63
CA TYR A 214 -13.25 10.28 -12.65
C TYR A 214 -14.07 11.54 -13.01
N GLY A 215 -13.63 12.73 -12.59
CA GLY A 215 -14.31 14.00 -12.91
C GLY A 215 -14.04 14.56 -14.31
N GLY A 216 -13.23 13.88 -15.12
CA GLY A 216 -12.88 14.27 -16.48
C GLY A 216 -12.34 15.71 -16.58
N ILE A 217 -13.08 16.56 -17.27
CA ILE A 217 -12.67 17.96 -17.49
C ILE A 217 -12.63 18.78 -16.19
N ARG A 218 -13.50 18.48 -15.22
CA ARG A 218 -13.54 19.18 -13.92
C ARG A 218 -12.26 18.93 -13.14
N TYR A 219 -11.82 17.67 -13.08
CA TYR A 219 -10.54 17.28 -12.51
C TYR A 219 -9.37 18.00 -13.20
N SER A 220 -9.37 17.99 -14.53
CA SER A 220 -8.31 18.61 -15.34
C SER A 220 -8.16 20.11 -15.08
N ILE A 221 -9.27 20.84 -14.95
CA ILE A 221 -9.29 22.27 -14.63
C ILE A 221 -8.79 22.51 -13.20
N TYR A 222 -9.30 21.75 -12.22
CA TYR A 222 -8.89 21.87 -10.82
C TYR A 222 -7.39 21.67 -10.65
N HIS A 223 -6.83 20.60 -11.22
CA HIS A 223 -5.40 20.31 -11.12
C HIS A 223 -4.52 21.38 -11.79
N LYS A 224 -4.94 21.93 -12.95
CA LYS A 224 -4.21 23.05 -13.57
C LYS A 224 -4.16 24.26 -12.63
N ILE A 225 -5.28 24.61 -12.00
CA ILE A 225 -5.35 25.73 -11.04
C ILE A 225 -4.46 25.47 -9.82
N CYS A 226 -4.54 24.28 -9.22
CA CYS A 226 -3.70 23.93 -8.06
C CYS A 226 -2.21 23.95 -8.40
N ASN A 227 -1.82 23.42 -9.56
CA ASN A 227 -0.44 23.46 -10.03
C ASN A 227 0.07 24.88 -10.25
N MET A 228 -0.78 25.77 -10.80
CA MET A 228 -0.44 27.19 -10.93
C MET A 228 -0.24 27.86 -9.56
N LYS A 229 -1.15 27.64 -8.61
CA LYS A 229 -1.03 28.17 -7.24
C LYS A 229 0.24 27.69 -6.54
N ASN A 230 0.57 26.41 -6.67
CA ASN A 230 1.79 25.83 -6.09
C ASN A 230 3.06 26.41 -6.71
N ARG A 231 3.08 26.64 -8.03
CA ARG A 231 4.21 27.31 -8.70
C ARG A 231 4.38 28.75 -8.23
N LEU A 232 3.29 29.51 -8.07
CA LEU A 232 3.33 30.87 -7.55
C LEU A 232 3.83 30.92 -6.10
N ARG A 233 3.33 30.02 -5.24
CA ARG A 233 3.77 29.92 -3.84
C ARG A 233 5.25 29.54 -3.69
N LYS A 234 5.76 28.64 -4.55
CA LYS A 234 7.20 28.31 -4.60
C LYS A 234 8.05 29.48 -5.10
N LYS A 235 7.57 30.27 -6.07
CA LYS A 235 8.27 31.47 -6.53
C LYS A 235 8.38 32.51 -5.41
N TRP A 236 7.26 32.81 -4.75
CA TRP A 236 7.22 33.76 -3.64
C TRP A 236 8.18 33.37 -2.50
N TYR A 237 8.14 32.10 -2.08
CA TYR A 237 9.02 31.58 -1.02
C TYR A 237 10.53 31.66 -1.39
N ASN A 238 10.85 31.53 -2.68
CA ASN A 238 12.23 31.64 -3.17
C ASN A 238 12.69 33.10 -3.35
N GLU A 239 11.75 34.03 -3.56
CA GLU A 239 12.01 35.48 -3.64
C GLU A 239 12.25 36.07 -2.25
N ASP A 240 11.47 35.66 -1.24
CA ASP A 240 11.65 36.06 0.17
C ASP A 240 13.00 35.59 0.75
N ARG A 241 13.50 34.42 0.35
CA ARG A 241 14.83 33.92 0.76
C ARG A 241 16.02 34.59 0.07
N LYS A 242 15.79 35.32 -1.02
CA LYS A 242 16.84 36.08 -1.72
C LYS A 242 16.91 37.54 -1.27
N SER A 243 15.94 37.99 -0.48
CA SER A 243 15.79 39.36 -0.02
C SER A 243 16.05 39.55 1.49
N GLY A 244 16.48 38.49 2.19
CA GLY A 244 17.04 38.53 3.55
C GLY A 244 18.40 37.86 3.61
#